data_AF-A0A369AGZ9-F1
#
_entry.id   AF-A0A369AGZ9-F1
#
_cell.length_a   1.000
_cell.length_b   1.000
_cell.length_c   1.000
_cell.angle_alpha   90.00
_cell.angle_beta   90.00
_cell.angle_gamma   90.00
#
_symmetry.space_group_name_H-M   'P 1'
#
loop_
_entity.id
_entity.type
_entity.pdbx_description
1 polymer ?
#
loop_
_entity_poly.entity_id
_entity_poly.type
_entity_poly.pdbx_seq_one_letter_code
_entity_poly.pdbx_strand_id
1 'polypeptide(L)'
;MSHALIADLGGTNARFALVPIHQYVPLEVRVLPCENYDNFFDAAADYIENCSISMDRIDAIVLAIAGPVNQPVIQFSNNPWKFTRDEVQSYFGDNKAVALLNDFDAVGHCLEILTPEDMVVIGESSTVDPKGACWVVGAGTGLGISCVVPQDNGPNIVLPGEGGHVDLSACNDVEDDILKFLRTRHKRVSAERVLSGMGLENIYESLALREGIKKRLTAPEIGDALKLGNDPVATAALEQFFVFLGRVIGDLVLSVESRGGVYIAGGIVPRYLNSILKSGFRDAMQDKGRMKDFVSPIPTFVVMSEYPGLMGCACYASHLVSKA
;
A
#
# COMPACT_ATOMS: atom_id res chain seq x y z
N MET A 1 -25.75 7.50 -17.20
CA MET A 1 -24.28 7.52 -17.07
C MET A 1 -23.82 6.11 -16.79
N SER A 2 -22.78 5.67 -17.50
CA SER A 2 -22.10 4.41 -17.27
C SER A 2 -21.31 4.46 -15.97
N HIS A 3 -21.27 3.36 -15.22
CA HIS A 3 -20.53 3.22 -13.98
C HIS A 3 -19.52 2.07 -14.07
N ALA A 4 -18.55 2.09 -13.17
CA ALA A 4 -17.74 0.93 -12.83
C ALA A 4 -18.11 0.42 -11.44
N LEU A 5 -18.11 -0.91 -11.29
CA LEU A 5 -17.95 -1.56 -10.01
C LEU A 5 -16.45 -1.66 -9.72
N ILE A 6 -16.02 -1.09 -8.62
CA ILE A 6 -14.63 -1.13 -8.18
C ILE A 6 -14.56 -1.85 -6.84
N ALA A 7 -13.54 -2.68 -6.66
CA ALA A 7 -13.35 -3.36 -5.40
C ALA A 7 -11.87 -3.40 -4.99
N ASP A 8 -11.64 -3.43 -3.68
CA ASP A 8 -10.36 -3.67 -3.03
C ASP A 8 -10.51 -4.90 -2.13
N LEU A 9 -9.97 -6.02 -2.61
CA LEU A 9 -10.12 -7.35 -2.03
C LEU A 9 -8.90 -7.68 -1.18
N GLY A 10 -9.08 -7.61 0.15
CA GLY A 10 -8.08 -8.01 1.12
C GLY A 10 -8.30 -9.42 1.68
N GLY A 11 -7.40 -9.84 2.57
CA GLY A 11 -7.51 -11.13 3.25
C GLY A 11 -8.68 -11.23 4.24
N THR A 12 -9.06 -10.12 4.89
CA THR A 12 -10.07 -10.11 5.97
C THR A 12 -11.33 -9.32 5.60
N ASN A 13 -11.18 -8.27 4.79
CA ASN A 13 -12.29 -7.44 4.35
C ASN A 13 -12.18 -7.19 2.85
N ALA A 14 -13.32 -7.15 2.18
CA ALA A 14 -13.48 -6.67 0.82
C ALA A 14 -14.20 -5.32 0.85
N ARG A 15 -13.68 -4.33 0.13
CA ARG A 15 -14.33 -3.03 -0.02
C ARG A 15 -14.88 -2.93 -1.42
N PHE A 16 -16.16 -2.66 -1.56
CA PHE A 16 -16.81 -2.44 -2.84
C PHE A 16 -17.29 -1.00 -2.93
N ALA A 17 -17.24 -0.43 -4.12
CA ALA A 17 -17.77 0.90 -4.40
C ALA A 17 -18.27 0.99 -5.85
N LEU A 18 -19.09 1.99 -6.12
CA LEU A 18 -19.48 2.40 -7.46
C LEU A 18 -18.77 3.69 -7.82
N VAL A 19 -18.50 3.89 -9.10
CA VAL A 19 -17.99 5.16 -9.58
C VAL A 19 -18.51 5.43 -10.99
N PRO A 20 -19.05 6.63 -11.29
CA PRO A 20 -19.31 7.02 -12.67
C PRO A 20 -18.01 7.02 -13.47
N ILE A 21 -18.05 6.54 -14.71
CA ILE A 21 -16.88 6.57 -15.59
C ILE A 21 -16.41 8.04 -15.79
N HIS A 22 -15.09 8.26 -15.76
CA HIS A 22 -14.41 9.57 -15.72
C HIS A 22 -14.61 10.39 -14.44
N GLN A 23 -15.17 9.79 -13.40
CA GLN A 23 -15.08 10.29 -12.04
C GLN A 23 -14.20 9.36 -11.21
N TYR A 24 -13.68 9.87 -10.11
CA TYR A 24 -12.62 9.18 -9.36
C TYR A 24 -12.90 9.04 -7.87
N VAL A 25 -13.98 9.66 -7.39
CA VAL A 25 -14.41 9.57 -5.99
C VAL A 25 -15.30 8.32 -5.85
N PRO A 26 -14.91 7.30 -5.07
CA PRO A 26 -15.74 6.13 -4.83
C PRO A 26 -17.05 6.53 -4.14
N LEU A 27 -18.17 6.02 -4.65
CA LEU A 27 -19.51 6.21 -4.10
C LEU A 27 -19.99 4.90 -3.46
N GLU A 28 -20.87 5.03 -2.46
CA GLU A 28 -21.52 3.88 -1.79
C GLU A 28 -20.51 2.82 -1.34
N VAL A 29 -19.39 3.28 -0.75
CA VAL A 29 -18.34 2.38 -0.25
C VAL A 29 -18.94 1.48 0.83
N ARG A 30 -18.82 0.17 0.66
CA ARG A 30 -19.19 -0.83 1.66
C ARG A 30 -18.00 -1.71 1.97
N VAL A 31 -17.72 -1.86 3.26
CA VAL A 31 -16.70 -2.77 3.77
C VAL A 31 -17.40 -4.04 4.24
N LEU A 32 -17.15 -5.14 3.53
CA LEU A 32 -17.74 -6.45 3.76
C LEU A 32 -16.69 -7.38 4.39
N PRO A 33 -16.91 -7.89 5.62
CA PRO A 33 -16.03 -8.89 6.20
C PRO A 33 -16.04 -10.17 5.37
N CYS A 34 -14.88 -10.64 4.92
CA CYS A 34 -14.80 -11.79 4.01
C CYS A 34 -15.34 -13.07 4.66
N GLU A 35 -15.27 -13.19 5.99
CA GLU A 35 -15.79 -14.34 6.75
C GLU A 35 -17.31 -14.51 6.68
N ASN A 36 -18.05 -13.47 6.28
CA ASN A 36 -19.51 -13.52 6.14
C ASN A 36 -19.97 -14.13 4.81
N TYR A 37 -19.05 -14.46 3.90
CA TYR A 37 -19.37 -14.94 2.56
C TYR A 37 -18.51 -16.15 2.18
N ASP A 38 -19.12 -17.18 1.60
CA ASP A 38 -18.41 -18.41 1.23
C ASP A 38 -17.43 -18.16 0.07
N ASN A 39 -17.76 -17.22 -0.82
CA ASN A 39 -16.93 -16.88 -1.98
C ASN A 39 -17.09 -15.39 -2.38
N PHE A 40 -16.23 -14.93 -3.30
CA PHE A 40 -16.24 -13.56 -3.84
C PHE A 40 -17.58 -13.17 -4.49
N PHE A 41 -18.23 -14.09 -5.21
CA PHE A 41 -19.46 -13.82 -5.93
C PHE A 41 -20.65 -13.58 -4.99
N ASP A 42 -20.67 -14.23 -3.82
CA ASP A 42 -21.69 -13.96 -2.80
C ASP A 42 -21.55 -12.54 -2.23
N ALA A 43 -20.31 -12.10 -1.98
CA ALA A 43 -20.04 -10.73 -1.52
C ALA A 43 -20.36 -9.69 -2.61
N ALA A 44 -20.05 -9.99 -3.86
CA ALA A 44 -20.39 -9.13 -4.99
C ALA A 44 -21.92 -9.04 -5.19
N ALA A 45 -22.64 -10.16 -5.06
CA ALA A 45 -24.10 -10.20 -5.14
C ALA A 45 -24.74 -9.31 -4.07
N ASP A 46 -24.32 -9.47 -2.80
CA ASP A 46 -24.82 -8.65 -1.69
C ASP A 46 -24.57 -7.15 -1.93
N TYR A 47 -23.38 -6.78 -2.41
CA TYR A 47 -23.10 -5.38 -2.74
C TYR A 47 -24.06 -4.85 -3.82
N ILE A 48 -24.24 -5.60 -4.91
CA ILE A 48 -25.02 -5.17 -6.08
C ILE A 48 -26.51 -5.10 -5.76
N GLU A 49 -27.05 -6.04 -4.98
CA GLU A 49 -28.44 -6.05 -4.54
C GLU A 49 -28.78 -4.83 -3.67
N ASN A 50 -27.78 -4.24 -3.01
CA ASN A 50 -27.97 -3.15 -2.06
C ASN A 50 -27.42 -1.79 -2.53
N CYS A 51 -26.94 -1.68 -3.77
CA CYS A 51 -26.45 -0.42 -4.34
C CYS A 51 -27.56 0.32 -5.11
N SER A 52 -27.35 1.61 -5.41
CA SER A 52 -28.38 2.45 -6.02
C SER A 52 -28.61 2.23 -7.53
N ILE A 53 -27.81 1.40 -8.20
CA ILE A 53 -27.88 1.17 -9.65
C ILE A 53 -28.03 -0.31 -9.98
N SER A 54 -28.64 -0.61 -11.13
CA SER A 54 -28.71 -1.97 -11.66
C SER A 54 -27.41 -2.39 -12.34
N MET A 55 -27.15 -3.71 -12.40
CA MET A 55 -26.02 -4.32 -13.11
C MET A 55 -25.90 -3.84 -14.58
N ASP A 56 -27.02 -3.55 -15.24
CA ASP A 56 -27.04 -3.04 -16.61
C ASP A 56 -26.34 -1.70 -16.79
N ARG A 57 -26.19 -0.91 -15.72
CA ARG A 57 -25.49 0.40 -15.74
C ARG A 57 -24.01 0.31 -15.41
N ILE A 58 -23.52 -0.87 -15.05
CA ILE A 58 -22.10 -1.13 -14.76
C ILE A 58 -21.47 -1.63 -16.06
N ASP A 59 -20.56 -0.88 -16.67
CA ASP A 59 -19.89 -1.30 -17.91
C ASP A 59 -18.45 -1.76 -17.68
N ALA A 60 -17.88 -1.48 -16.50
CA ALA A 60 -16.56 -1.94 -16.11
C ALA A 60 -16.54 -2.53 -14.70
N ILE A 61 -15.70 -3.54 -14.50
CA ILE A 61 -15.42 -4.16 -13.21
C ILE A 61 -13.91 -4.16 -13.01
N VAL A 62 -13.44 -3.44 -12.00
CA VAL A 62 -12.00 -3.35 -11.69
C VAL A 62 -11.78 -3.80 -10.25
N LEU A 63 -11.07 -4.92 -10.10
CA LEU A 63 -10.81 -5.53 -8.80
C LEU A 63 -9.33 -5.36 -8.46
N ALA A 64 -9.02 -4.59 -7.41
CA ALA A 64 -7.73 -4.59 -6.74
C ALA A 64 -7.64 -5.79 -5.79
N ILE A 65 -6.55 -6.54 -5.86
CA ILE A 65 -6.40 -7.83 -5.17
C ILE A 65 -5.10 -7.82 -4.38
N ALA A 66 -5.17 -8.10 -3.09
CA ALA A 66 -4.02 -8.27 -2.21
C ALA A 66 -3.24 -9.56 -2.53
N GLY A 67 -2.45 -9.52 -3.61
CA GLY A 67 -1.60 -10.61 -4.08
C GLY A 67 -1.40 -10.62 -5.60
N PRO A 68 -0.73 -11.67 -6.13
CA PRO A 68 -0.45 -11.78 -7.56
C PRO A 68 -1.72 -12.03 -8.39
N VAL A 69 -1.90 -11.25 -9.46
CA VAL A 69 -3.07 -11.35 -10.37
C VAL A 69 -2.77 -12.00 -11.72
N ASN A 70 -1.52 -12.37 -11.96
CA ASN A 70 -1.07 -13.03 -13.19
C ASN A 70 -1.21 -14.56 -13.16
N GLN A 71 -1.83 -15.10 -12.11
CA GLN A 71 -2.06 -16.54 -11.96
C GLN A 71 -3.39 -16.94 -12.61
N PRO A 72 -3.52 -18.18 -13.12
CA PRO A 72 -4.79 -18.65 -13.68
C PRO A 72 -5.94 -18.62 -12.67
N VAL A 73 -5.62 -18.87 -11.40
CA VAL A 73 -6.54 -18.85 -10.27
C VAL A 73 -6.02 -17.83 -9.28
N ILE A 74 -6.88 -16.88 -8.91
CA ILE A 74 -6.67 -15.99 -7.79
C ILE A 74 -7.05 -16.73 -6.51
N GLN A 75 -6.17 -16.70 -5.51
CA GLN A 75 -6.40 -17.32 -4.22
C GLN A 75 -5.85 -16.43 -3.10
N PHE A 76 -6.64 -16.23 -2.06
CA PHE A 76 -6.24 -15.45 -0.89
C PHE A 76 -5.58 -16.35 0.16
N SER A 77 -4.60 -15.82 0.89
CA SER A 77 -3.89 -16.58 1.93
C SER A 77 -4.70 -16.72 3.22
N ASN A 78 -5.60 -15.77 3.49
CA ASN A 78 -6.26 -15.60 4.78
C ASN A 78 -7.79 -15.79 4.72
N ASN A 79 -8.34 -16.20 3.58
CA ASN A 79 -9.75 -16.56 3.41
C ASN A 79 -9.91 -17.62 2.29
N PRO A 80 -11.04 -18.35 2.21
CA PRO A 80 -11.19 -19.47 1.27
C PRO A 80 -11.53 -19.05 -0.16
N TRP A 81 -11.65 -17.75 -0.46
CA TRP A 81 -12.07 -17.29 -1.77
C TRP A 81 -11.05 -17.68 -2.83
N LYS A 82 -11.58 -18.18 -3.94
CA LYS A 82 -10.84 -18.51 -5.15
C LYS A 82 -11.71 -18.24 -6.36
N PHE A 83 -11.11 -17.69 -7.42
CA PHE A 83 -11.80 -17.46 -8.68
C PHE A 83 -10.79 -17.25 -9.80
N THR A 84 -11.25 -17.38 -11.04
CA THR A 84 -10.51 -17.07 -12.26
C THR A 84 -11.05 -15.78 -12.88
N ARG A 85 -10.26 -15.16 -13.76
CA ARG A 85 -10.74 -14.02 -14.56
C ARG A 85 -11.98 -14.37 -15.39
N ASP A 86 -12.02 -15.58 -15.94
CA ASP A 86 -13.13 -16.02 -16.78
C ASP A 86 -14.42 -16.23 -15.99
N GLU A 87 -14.33 -16.70 -14.74
CA GLU A 87 -15.49 -16.77 -13.83
C GLU A 87 -16.01 -15.37 -13.47
N VAL A 88 -15.11 -14.40 -13.23
CA VAL A 88 -15.49 -12.99 -13.04
C VAL A 88 -16.19 -12.45 -14.28
N GLN A 89 -15.61 -12.64 -15.47
CA GLN A 89 -16.21 -12.20 -16.74
C GLN A 89 -17.59 -12.84 -16.95
N SER A 90 -17.72 -14.15 -16.73
CA SER A 90 -18.98 -14.88 -16.91
C SER A 90 -20.06 -14.43 -15.93
N TYR A 91 -19.69 -14.13 -14.68
CA TYR A 91 -20.62 -13.67 -13.65
C TYR A 91 -21.19 -12.28 -13.95
N PHE A 92 -20.34 -11.34 -14.37
CA PHE A 92 -20.77 -9.96 -14.66
C PHE A 92 -21.34 -9.78 -16.08
N GLY A 93 -21.00 -10.67 -17.01
CA GLY A 93 -21.48 -10.69 -18.38
C GLY A 93 -20.39 -10.37 -19.41
N ASP A 94 -20.45 -11.04 -20.57
CA ASP A 94 -19.42 -10.94 -21.63
C ASP A 94 -19.27 -9.55 -22.25
N ASN A 95 -20.27 -8.69 -22.12
CA ASN A 95 -20.25 -7.31 -22.61
C ASN A 95 -19.61 -6.32 -21.64
N LYS A 96 -19.17 -6.77 -20.46
CA LYS A 96 -18.58 -5.91 -19.43
C LYS A 96 -17.06 -5.93 -19.54
N ALA A 97 -16.42 -4.78 -19.36
CA ALA A 97 -14.97 -4.72 -19.35
C ALA A 97 -14.42 -5.10 -17.96
N VAL A 98 -13.66 -6.19 -17.86
CA VAL A 98 -13.12 -6.68 -16.59
C VAL A 98 -11.61 -6.47 -16.52
N ALA A 99 -11.12 -5.94 -15.40
CA ALA A 99 -9.71 -5.86 -15.06
C ALA A 99 -9.45 -6.34 -13.62
N LEU A 100 -8.39 -7.13 -13.46
CA LEU A 100 -7.85 -7.55 -12.17
C LEU A 100 -6.49 -6.89 -12.00
N LEU A 101 -6.34 -6.08 -10.95
CA LEU A 101 -5.12 -5.37 -10.59
C LEU A 101 -4.60 -5.93 -9.28
N ASN A 102 -3.28 -5.94 -9.10
CA ASN A 102 -2.74 -6.06 -7.75
C ASN A 102 -3.15 -4.82 -6.92
N ASP A 103 -3.22 -4.92 -5.60
CA ASP A 103 -3.58 -3.82 -4.72
C ASP A 103 -2.63 -2.60 -4.84
N PHE A 104 -1.32 -2.82 -4.95
CA PHE A 104 -0.35 -1.75 -5.19
C PHE A 104 -0.24 -1.31 -6.64
N ASP A 105 -0.73 -2.13 -7.58
CA ASP A 105 -0.97 -1.72 -8.96
C ASP A 105 -2.10 -0.69 -9.03
N ALA A 106 -3.23 -0.97 -8.37
CA ALA A 106 -4.33 -0.03 -8.25
C ALA A 106 -3.88 1.28 -7.58
N VAL A 107 -3.16 1.23 -6.45
CA VAL A 107 -2.62 2.46 -5.83
C VAL A 107 -1.67 3.22 -6.79
N GLY A 108 -0.92 2.54 -7.65
CA GLY A 108 -0.12 3.17 -8.70
C GLY A 108 -0.95 4.01 -9.69
N HIS A 109 -2.11 3.51 -10.09
CA HIS A 109 -3.05 4.26 -10.93
C HIS A 109 -3.74 5.43 -10.21
N CYS A 110 -3.82 5.39 -8.88
CA CYS A 110 -4.33 6.50 -8.09
C CYS A 110 -3.45 7.76 -8.27
N LEU A 111 -2.15 7.60 -8.52
CA LEU A 111 -1.24 8.74 -8.67
C LEU A 111 -1.61 9.67 -9.84
N GLU A 112 -2.32 9.18 -10.86
CA GLU A 112 -2.76 9.98 -12.01
C GLU A 112 -3.79 11.06 -11.65
N ILE A 113 -4.48 10.88 -10.52
CA ILE A 113 -5.65 11.67 -10.11
C ILE A 113 -5.46 12.36 -8.75
N LEU A 114 -4.34 12.10 -8.05
CA LEU A 114 -4.03 12.74 -6.78
C LEU A 114 -3.81 14.24 -6.98
N THR A 115 -4.39 15.02 -6.08
CA THR A 115 -4.19 16.47 -5.99
C THR A 115 -3.22 16.80 -4.85
N PRO A 116 -2.61 18.00 -4.83
CA PRO A 116 -1.79 18.42 -3.69
C PRO A 116 -2.51 18.33 -2.33
N GLU A 117 -3.83 18.51 -2.30
CA GLU A 117 -4.66 18.41 -1.09
C GLU A 117 -4.77 16.97 -0.56
N ASP A 118 -4.57 15.98 -1.43
CA ASP A 118 -4.58 14.56 -1.06
C ASP A 118 -3.26 14.11 -0.41
N MET A 119 -2.26 14.99 -0.30
CA MET A 119 -0.90 14.62 0.03
C MET A 119 -0.25 15.52 1.06
N VAL A 120 0.61 14.93 1.90
CA VAL A 120 1.49 15.67 2.80
C VAL A 120 2.94 15.43 2.40
N VAL A 121 3.68 16.51 2.16
CA VAL A 121 5.11 16.44 1.86
C VAL A 121 5.88 16.14 3.13
N ILE A 122 6.77 15.15 3.07
CA ILE A 122 7.78 14.90 4.12
C ILE A 122 9.07 15.59 3.70
N GLY A 123 9.73 16.33 4.58
CA GLY A 123 10.96 17.06 4.24
C GLY A 123 10.72 18.33 3.40
N GLU A 124 11.76 18.79 2.71
CA GLU A 124 11.67 20.01 1.90
C GLU A 124 10.92 19.75 0.58
N SER A 125 10.16 20.76 0.13
CA SER A 125 9.51 20.71 -1.17
C SER A 125 10.56 20.74 -2.27
N SER A 126 10.51 19.74 -3.16
CA SER A 126 11.37 19.65 -4.33
C SER A 126 10.55 19.42 -5.59
N THR A 127 11.16 19.70 -6.74
CA THR A 127 10.53 19.53 -8.05
C THR A 127 10.37 18.05 -8.39
N VAL A 128 9.13 17.63 -8.65
CA VAL A 128 8.79 16.35 -9.25
C VAL A 128 9.08 16.40 -10.75
N ASP A 129 9.76 15.39 -11.30
CA ASP A 129 9.78 15.17 -12.75
C ASP A 129 8.52 14.39 -13.15
N PRO A 130 7.56 15.00 -13.85
CA PRO A 130 6.30 14.34 -14.20
C PRO A 130 6.46 13.16 -15.18
N LYS A 131 7.63 13.03 -15.82
CA LYS A 131 7.96 11.89 -16.70
C LYS A 131 8.88 10.88 -16.02
N GLY A 132 9.40 11.21 -14.83
CA GLY A 132 10.27 10.33 -14.07
C GLY A 132 9.48 9.18 -13.46
N ALA A 133 10.10 8.00 -13.37
CA ALA A 133 9.53 6.91 -12.60
C ALA A 133 9.36 7.32 -11.12
N CYS A 134 8.36 6.76 -10.45
CA CYS A 134 8.15 6.94 -9.02
C CYS A 134 7.90 5.60 -8.32
N TRP A 135 7.97 5.61 -7.00
CA TRP A 135 7.66 4.45 -6.16
C TRP A 135 6.38 4.70 -5.39
N VAL A 136 5.53 3.69 -5.30
CA VAL A 136 4.46 3.58 -4.30
C VAL A 136 4.92 2.59 -3.24
N VAL A 137 4.87 3.00 -1.97
CA VAL A 137 5.31 2.19 -0.82
C VAL A 137 4.26 2.23 0.26
N GLY A 138 3.93 1.09 0.86
CA GLY A 138 2.87 1.07 1.86
C GLY A 138 3.02 0.02 2.94
N ALA A 139 3.21 0.50 4.17
CA ALA A 139 3.20 -0.34 5.35
C ALA A 139 1.78 -0.40 5.97
N GLY A 140 1.26 -1.62 6.06
CA GLY A 140 -0.04 -1.94 6.65
C GLY A 140 0.05 -3.31 7.34
N THR A 141 -0.82 -4.24 6.95
CA THR A 141 -0.69 -5.66 7.36
C THR A 141 0.62 -6.26 6.86
N GLY A 142 1.00 -5.95 5.62
CA GLY A 142 2.29 -6.26 5.01
C GLY A 142 3.01 -5.01 4.52
N LEU A 143 3.96 -5.19 3.60
CA LEU A 143 4.67 -4.11 2.91
C LEU A 143 4.53 -4.26 1.39
N GLY A 144 3.67 -3.46 0.78
CA GLY A 144 3.56 -3.40 -0.67
C GLY A 144 4.46 -2.33 -1.28
N ILE A 145 5.04 -2.65 -2.43
CA ILE A 145 5.95 -1.77 -3.17
C ILE A 145 5.70 -1.98 -4.67
N SER A 146 5.40 -0.90 -5.40
CA SER A 146 5.29 -0.89 -6.86
C SER A 146 6.03 0.30 -7.46
N CYS A 147 6.58 0.13 -8.66
CA CYS A 147 7.15 1.22 -9.43
C CYS A 147 6.15 1.68 -10.48
N VAL A 148 5.96 2.99 -10.61
CA VAL A 148 5.04 3.58 -11.57
C VAL A 148 5.87 4.35 -12.59
N VAL A 149 5.62 4.08 -13.87
CA VAL A 149 6.27 4.74 -15.00
C VAL A 149 5.21 5.56 -15.75
N PRO A 150 5.22 6.90 -15.60
CA PRO A 150 4.27 7.78 -16.28
C PRO A 150 4.25 7.56 -17.79
N GLN A 151 3.07 7.58 -18.40
CA GLN A 151 2.88 7.47 -19.84
C GLN A 151 2.36 8.79 -20.41
N ASP A 152 2.86 9.18 -21.60
CA ASP A 152 2.35 10.37 -22.29
C ASP A 152 0.92 10.16 -22.82
N ASN A 153 0.56 8.91 -23.16
CA ASN A 153 -0.75 8.54 -23.70
C ASN A 153 -1.27 7.24 -23.08
N GLY A 154 -2.30 7.33 -22.24
CA GLY A 154 -2.94 6.19 -21.58
C GLY A 154 -2.57 6.08 -20.10
N PRO A 155 -2.95 4.98 -19.44
CA PRO A 155 -2.68 4.78 -18.03
C PRO A 155 -1.18 4.63 -17.80
N ASN A 156 -0.72 4.98 -16.59
CA ASN A 156 0.64 4.71 -16.15
C ASN A 156 0.96 3.22 -16.31
N ILE A 157 2.22 2.89 -16.64
CA ILE A 157 2.67 1.50 -16.50
C ILE A 157 3.04 1.30 -15.04
N VAL A 158 2.29 0.44 -14.34
CA VAL A 158 2.67 0.02 -13.01
C VAL A 158 3.41 -1.31 -13.11
N LEU A 159 4.58 -1.37 -12.52
CA LEU A 159 5.39 -2.58 -12.39
C LEU A 159 5.07 -3.17 -11.00
N PRO A 160 4.15 -4.15 -10.92
CA PRO A 160 3.87 -4.81 -9.66
C PRO A 160 5.09 -5.59 -9.20
N GLY A 161 5.28 -5.70 -7.89
CA GLY A 161 6.40 -6.43 -7.34
C GLY A 161 6.22 -6.78 -5.88
N GLU A 162 6.99 -7.76 -5.45
CA GLU A 162 7.04 -8.25 -4.06
C GLU A 162 8.21 -7.58 -3.32
N GLY A 163 8.37 -6.28 -3.53
CA GLY A 163 9.52 -5.51 -3.02
C GLY A 163 9.62 -5.52 -1.50
N GLY A 164 8.50 -5.70 -0.77
CA GLY A 164 8.51 -5.81 0.69
C GLY A 164 9.19 -7.08 1.20
N HIS A 165 9.37 -8.09 0.34
CA HIS A 165 9.99 -9.35 0.69
C HIS A 165 11.50 -9.39 0.45
N VAL A 166 12.12 -8.34 -0.09
CA VAL A 166 13.59 -8.23 -0.23
C VAL A 166 14.29 -8.25 1.14
N ASP A 167 15.57 -8.61 1.17
CA ASP A 167 16.35 -8.63 2.41
C ASP A 167 16.48 -7.24 3.02
N LEU A 168 16.36 -7.15 4.34
CA LEU A 168 16.61 -5.93 5.08
C LEU A 168 18.10 -5.81 5.42
N SER A 169 18.70 -4.66 5.10
CA SER A 169 20.05 -4.28 5.54
C SER A 169 20.02 -3.50 6.85
N ALA A 170 21.07 -3.63 7.66
CA ALA A 170 21.33 -2.82 8.85
C ALA A 170 22.48 -1.85 8.58
N CYS A 171 22.45 -0.67 9.21
CA CYS A 171 23.48 0.36 9.05
C CYS A 171 24.13 0.78 10.38
N ASN A 172 23.68 0.24 11.52
CA ASN A 172 24.25 0.51 12.83
C ASN A 172 24.02 -0.67 13.80
N ASP A 173 24.65 -0.61 14.97
CA ASP A 173 24.59 -1.67 15.98
C ASP A 173 23.17 -1.95 16.51
N VAL A 174 22.31 -0.92 16.61
CA VAL A 174 20.92 -1.09 17.07
C VAL A 174 20.15 -1.96 16.07
N GLU A 175 20.35 -1.70 14.79
CA GLU A 175 19.70 -2.45 13.71
C GLU A 175 20.28 -3.85 13.57
N ASP A 176 21.59 -4.00 13.71
CA ASP A 176 22.22 -5.31 13.77
C ASP A 176 21.62 -6.17 14.88
N ASP A 177 21.36 -5.58 16.05
CA ASP A 177 20.72 -6.30 17.16
C ASP A 177 19.27 -6.68 16.84
N ILE A 178 18.50 -5.78 16.21
CA ILE A 178 17.14 -6.08 15.74
C ILE A 178 17.16 -7.23 14.72
N LEU A 179 18.05 -7.19 13.73
CA LEU A 179 18.16 -8.23 12.72
C LEU A 179 18.63 -9.56 13.35
N LYS A 180 19.61 -9.54 14.26
CA LYS A 180 20.04 -10.74 15.00
C LYS A 180 18.88 -11.36 15.76
N PHE A 181 18.11 -10.54 16.49
CA PHE A 181 16.91 -10.97 17.21
C PHE A 181 15.90 -11.63 16.26
N LEU A 182 15.55 -10.98 15.14
CA LEU A 182 14.56 -11.52 14.20
C LEU A 182 15.02 -12.78 13.46
N ARG A 183 16.33 -12.93 13.22
CA ARG A 183 16.90 -14.16 12.64
C ARG A 183 16.73 -15.38 13.54
N THR A 184 16.59 -15.21 14.87
CA THR A 184 16.26 -16.33 15.77
C THR A 184 14.88 -16.96 15.46
N ARG A 185 13.99 -16.23 14.77
CA ARG A 185 12.64 -16.68 14.41
C ARG A 185 12.48 -17.00 12.93
N HIS A 186 13.03 -16.16 12.05
CA HIS A 186 12.70 -16.19 10.62
C HIS A 186 13.83 -16.68 9.72
N LYS A 187 15.05 -16.91 10.25
CA LYS A 187 16.31 -17.16 9.52
C LYS A 187 16.72 -16.03 8.56
N ARG A 188 15.83 -15.64 7.64
CA ARG A 188 15.87 -14.47 6.75
C ARG A 188 14.99 -13.35 7.34
N VAL A 189 15.41 -12.10 7.20
CA VAL A 189 14.63 -10.92 7.64
C VAL A 189 14.37 -10.07 6.41
N SER A 190 13.11 -10.04 5.94
CA SER A 190 12.70 -9.15 4.86
C SER A 190 12.37 -7.75 5.37
N ALA A 191 12.29 -6.77 4.47
CA ALA A 191 11.84 -5.41 4.81
C ALA A 191 10.47 -5.41 5.51
N GLU A 192 9.52 -6.22 5.06
CA GLU A 192 8.20 -6.38 5.69
C GLU A 192 8.26 -6.82 7.16
N ARG A 193 9.30 -7.56 7.58
CA ARG A 193 9.46 -8.02 8.97
C ARG A 193 9.73 -6.89 9.95
N VAL A 194 10.01 -5.68 9.47
CA VAL A 194 10.11 -4.46 10.28
C VAL A 194 9.18 -3.35 9.79
N LEU A 195 8.76 -3.35 8.52
CA LEU A 195 7.90 -2.33 7.90
C LEU A 195 6.46 -2.82 7.68
N SER A 196 5.82 -3.28 8.74
CA SER A 196 4.40 -3.65 8.78
C SER A 196 3.87 -3.48 10.20
N GLY A 197 2.59 -3.77 10.45
CA GLY A 197 2.04 -3.82 11.81
C GLY A 197 2.82 -4.82 12.67
N MET A 198 2.99 -6.05 12.18
CA MET A 198 3.86 -7.07 12.80
C MET A 198 5.31 -6.57 12.90
N GLY A 199 5.78 -5.81 11.92
CA GLY A 199 7.11 -5.21 11.91
C GLY A 199 7.35 -4.26 13.09
N LEU A 200 6.37 -3.42 13.41
CA LEU A 200 6.43 -2.54 14.57
C LEU A 200 6.48 -3.34 15.90
N GLU A 201 5.70 -4.42 16.01
CA GLU A 201 5.75 -5.33 17.17
C GLU A 201 7.13 -5.99 17.33
N ASN A 202 7.71 -6.40 16.20
CA ASN A 202 9.03 -7.02 16.13
C ASN A 202 10.14 -6.06 16.58
N ILE A 203 10.09 -4.80 16.13
CA ILE A 203 11.01 -3.75 16.57
C ILE A 203 10.85 -3.52 18.08
N TYR A 204 9.61 -3.32 18.54
CA TYR A 204 9.32 -3.06 19.96
C TYR A 204 9.87 -4.17 20.86
N GLU A 205 9.60 -5.43 20.52
CA GLU A 205 10.04 -6.57 21.34
C GLU A 205 11.56 -6.68 21.37
N SER A 206 12.23 -6.41 20.25
CA SER A 206 13.69 -6.41 20.19
C SER A 206 14.29 -5.31 21.07
N LEU A 207 13.73 -4.10 21.04
CA LEU A 207 14.20 -2.97 21.84
C LEU A 207 13.90 -3.18 23.34
N ALA A 208 12.72 -3.71 23.67
CA ALA A 208 12.37 -4.07 25.05
C ALA A 208 13.37 -5.08 25.62
N LEU A 209 13.73 -6.11 24.84
CA LEU A 209 14.68 -7.13 25.26
C LEU A 209 16.09 -6.54 25.48
N ARG A 210 16.50 -5.57 24.66
CA ARG A 210 17.78 -4.85 24.81
C ARG A 210 17.84 -4.05 26.12
N GLU A 211 16.71 -3.54 26.59
CA GLU A 211 16.55 -2.90 27.91
C GLU A 211 16.36 -3.91 29.06
N GLY A 212 16.47 -5.22 28.79
CA GLY A 212 16.26 -6.29 29.78
C GLY A 212 14.79 -6.57 30.10
N ILE A 213 13.85 -6.02 29.34
CA ILE A 213 12.41 -6.15 29.54
C ILE A 213 11.86 -7.22 28.58
N LYS A 214 11.37 -8.35 29.13
CA LYS A 214 10.69 -9.38 28.34
C LYS A 214 9.22 -9.02 28.14
N LYS A 215 8.93 -8.14 27.18
CA LYS A 215 7.57 -7.67 26.85
C LYS A 215 7.38 -7.61 25.34
N ARG A 216 6.24 -8.11 24.87
CA ARG A 216 5.75 -7.94 23.50
C ARG A 216 4.41 -7.22 23.58
N LEU A 217 4.20 -6.24 22.71
CA LEU A 217 2.92 -5.58 22.50
C LEU A 217 2.50 -5.79 21.05
N THR A 218 1.19 -5.83 20.83
CA THR A 218 0.59 -5.78 19.50
C THR A 218 0.67 -4.36 18.93
N ALA A 219 0.59 -4.21 17.60
CA ALA A 219 0.63 -2.89 16.98
C ALA A 219 -0.45 -1.90 17.52
N PRO A 220 -1.70 -2.34 17.80
CA PRO A 220 -2.68 -1.49 18.50
C PRO A 220 -2.24 -1.06 19.90
N GLU A 221 -1.72 -1.97 20.72
CA GLU A 221 -1.24 -1.66 22.08
C GLU A 221 -0.04 -0.70 22.07
N ILE A 222 0.89 -0.85 21.12
CA ILE A 222 1.97 0.11 20.89
C ILE A 222 1.36 1.48 20.54
N GLY A 223 0.36 1.50 19.66
CA GLY A 223 -0.38 2.72 19.32
C GLY A 223 -1.04 3.40 20.51
N ASP A 224 -1.58 2.64 21.46
CA ASP A 224 -2.18 3.21 22.67
C ASP A 224 -1.13 3.70 23.67
N ALA A 225 -0.02 2.98 23.82
CA ALA A 225 1.12 3.43 24.63
C ALA A 225 1.73 4.73 24.09
N LEU A 226 1.84 4.88 22.76
CA LEU A 226 2.27 6.12 22.10
C LEU A 226 1.32 7.29 22.38
N LYS A 227 0.00 7.07 22.36
CA LYS A 227 -0.99 8.12 22.70
C LYS A 227 -0.89 8.55 24.16
N LEU A 228 -0.65 7.61 25.07
CA LEU A 228 -0.49 7.88 26.50
C LEU A 228 0.86 8.54 26.83
N GLY A 229 1.88 8.34 25.99
CA GLY A 229 3.23 8.88 26.18
C GLY A 229 3.97 8.27 27.37
N ASN A 230 3.60 7.06 27.80
CA ASN A 230 4.08 6.43 29.02
C ASN A 230 5.03 5.23 28.80
N ASP A 231 5.33 4.89 27.56
CA ASP A 231 6.22 3.79 27.20
C ASP A 231 7.34 4.27 26.27
N PRO A 232 8.55 4.53 26.80
CA PRO A 232 9.70 4.98 26.00
C PRO A 232 10.11 3.98 24.91
N VAL A 233 9.87 2.68 25.12
CA VAL A 233 10.20 1.65 24.12
C VAL A 233 9.24 1.72 22.94
N ALA A 234 7.96 2.03 23.18
CA ALA A 234 6.99 2.27 22.11
C ALA A 234 7.40 3.45 21.22
N THR A 235 7.82 4.56 21.83
CA THR A 235 8.34 5.73 21.11
C THR A 235 9.60 5.38 20.30
N ALA A 236 10.56 4.69 20.90
CA ALA A 236 11.79 4.26 20.22
C ALA A 236 11.51 3.28 19.07
N ALA A 237 10.52 2.40 19.23
CA ALA A 237 10.13 1.45 18.19
C ALA A 237 9.51 2.15 16.97
N LEU A 238 8.63 3.12 17.20
CA LEU A 238 8.05 3.92 16.11
C LEU A 238 9.12 4.77 15.41
N GLU A 239 10.05 5.35 16.16
CA GLU A 239 11.17 6.10 15.61
C GLU A 239 12.03 5.20 14.70
N GLN A 240 12.44 4.03 15.21
CA GLN A 240 13.24 3.07 14.45
C GLN A 240 12.49 2.52 13.23
N PHE A 241 11.17 2.35 13.31
CA PHE A 241 10.33 2.01 12.16
C PHE A 241 10.48 3.03 11.02
N PHE A 242 10.44 4.32 11.34
CA PHE A 242 10.62 5.38 10.34
C PHE A 242 12.05 5.46 9.81
N VAL A 243 13.05 5.21 10.63
CA VAL A 243 14.44 5.10 10.16
C VAL A 243 14.59 3.95 9.16
N PHE A 244 14.04 2.76 9.45
CA PHE A 244 14.02 1.65 8.48
C PHE A 244 13.26 2.01 7.20
N LEU A 245 12.11 2.68 7.31
CA LEU A 245 11.32 3.09 6.16
C LEU A 245 12.12 4.05 5.26
N GLY A 246 12.82 5.01 5.89
CA GLY A 246 13.73 5.93 5.20
C GLY A 246 14.79 5.17 4.41
N ARG A 247 15.49 4.23 5.05
CA ARG A 247 16.54 3.47 4.36
C ARG A 247 16.04 2.69 3.17
N VAL A 248 14.94 1.95 3.35
CA VAL A 248 14.33 1.15 2.29
C VAL A 248 13.90 2.05 1.13
N ILE A 249 13.25 3.18 1.42
CA ILE A 249 12.87 4.14 0.38
C ILE A 249 14.10 4.71 -0.33
N GLY A 250 15.17 5.05 0.39
CA GLY A 250 16.40 5.52 -0.22
C GLY A 250 17.06 4.47 -1.12
N ASP A 251 16.95 3.17 -0.79
CA ASP A 251 17.43 2.09 -1.66
C ASP A 251 16.57 1.94 -2.91
N LEU A 252 15.24 2.10 -2.80
CA LEU A 252 14.33 2.11 -3.94
C LEU A 252 14.63 3.25 -4.90
N VAL A 253 14.86 4.47 -4.38
CA VAL A 253 15.25 5.65 -5.17
C VAL A 253 16.54 5.43 -5.95
N LEU A 254 17.49 4.66 -5.41
CA LEU A 254 18.71 4.30 -6.13
C LEU A 254 18.52 3.14 -7.12
N SER A 255 17.58 2.25 -6.84
CA SER A 255 17.29 1.08 -7.68
C SER A 255 16.64 1.47 -9.00
N VAL A 256 15.81 2.51 -8.98
CA VAL A 256 15.20 3.14 -10.15
C VAL A 256 15.33 4.63 -9.91
N GLU A 257 15.97 5.37 -10.83
CA GLU A 257 16.23 6.81 -10.74
C GLU A 257 14.93 7.62 -10.61
N SER A 258 14.30 7.57 -9.43
CA SER A 258 12.86 7.82 -9.28
C SER A 258 12.56 9.30 -9.07
N ARG A 259 12.89 10.11 -10.08
CA ARG A 259 12.68 11.56 -10.11
C ARG A 259 11.21 11.98 -10.08
N GLY A 260 10.30 11.04 -10.36
CA GLY A 260 8.86 11.24 -10.15
C GLY A 260 8.46 11.24 -8.67
N GLY A 261 9.39 10.93 -7.75
CA GLY A 261 9.17 10.97 -6.30
C GLY A 261 8.82 9.62 -5.70
N VAL A 262 8.45 9.66 -4.42
CA VAL A 262 8.03 8.49 -3.65
C VAL A 262 6.70 8.79 -2.95
N TYR A 263 5.72 7.92 -3.11
CA TYR A 263 4.37 8.04 -2.59
C TYR A 263 4.14 6.96 -1.55
N ILE A 264 4.00 7.37 -0.30
CA ILE A 264 3.73 6.49 0.83
C ILE A 264 2.21 6.35 0.97
N ALA A 265 1.69 5.19 0.56
CA ALA A 265 0.28 4.85 0.58
C ALA A 265 0.09 3.59 1.44
N GLY A 266 -0.42 3.74 2.67
CA GLY A 266 -0.60 2.63 3.60
C GLY A 266 -1.13 3.12 4.94
N GLY A 267 -1.65 2.24 5.79
CA GLY A 267 -2.40 2.67 6.99
C GLY A 267 -1.54 3.19 8.15
N ILE A 268 -0.27 2.79 8.24
CA ILE A 268 0.57 3.11 9.42
C ILE A 268 1.05 4.57 9.38
N VAL A 269 1.61 5.02 8.25
CA VAL A 269 2.25 6.34 8.17
C VAL A 269 1.26 7.51 8.32
N PRO A 270 0.09 7.54 7.66
CA PRO A 270 -0.93 8.57 7.88
C PRO A 270 -1.38 8.67 9.33
N ARG A 271 -1.52 7.54 10.04
CA ARG A 271 -1.87 7.50 11.47
C ARG A 271 -0.83 8.17 12.36
N TYR A 272 0.44 8.13 11.96
CA TYR A 272 1.58 8.64 12.72
C TYR A 272 2.30 9.79 11.98
N LEU A 273 1.55 10.58 11.19
CA LEU A 273 2.08 11.64 10.33
C LEU A 273 2.96 12.65 11.08
N ASN A 274 2.53 13.09 12.26
CA ASN A 274 3.30 14.02 13.08
C ASN A 274 4.60 13.43 13.60
N SER A 275 4.64 12.10 13.78
CA SER A 275 5.83 11.40 14.27
C SER A 275 6.85 11.22 13.16
N ILE A 276 6.45 10.82 11.94
CA ILE A 276 7.39 10.67 10.81
C ILE A 276 8.06 12.01 10.47
N LEU A 277 7.32 13.12 10.52
CA LEU A 277 7.86 14.46 10.26
C LEU A 277 8.96 14.90 11.24
N LYS A 278 8.98 14.32 12.45
CA LYS A 278 9.95 14.62 13.52
C LYS A 278 10.99 13.52 13.70
N SER A 279 10.88 12.45 12.93
CA SER A 279 11.75 11.28 13.01
C SER A 279 13.00 11.42 12.14
N GLY A 280 13.94 10.51 12.32
CA GLY A 280 15.10 10.29 11.45
C GLY A 280 14.77 9.72 10.06
N PHE A 281 13.49 9.66 9.65
CA PHE A 281 13.09 9.17 8.32
C PHE A 281 13.90 9.81 7.18
N ARG A 282 13.90 11.14 7.11
CA ARG A 282 14.52 11.88 6.00
C ARG A 282 16.04 11.73 6.04
N ASP A 283 16.63 11.75 7.22
CA ASP A 283 18.07 11.54 7.42
C ASP A 283 18.49 10.13 6.98
N ALA A 284 17.74 9.10 7.37
CA ALA A 284 18.00 7.72 6.97
C ALA A 284 17.77 7.47 5.47
N MET A 285 16.79 8.15 4.87
CA MET A 285 16.53 8.07 3.43
C MET A 285 17.71 8.61 2.62
N GLN A 286 18.24 9.78 3.00
CA GLN A 286 19.32 10.43 2.28
C GLN A 286 20.72 9.94 2.65
N ASP A 287 20.86 9.11 3.69
CA ASP A 287 22.14 8.52 4.11
C ASP A 287 22.60 7.44 3.12
N LYS A 288 23.05 7.88 1.94
CA LYS A 288 23.50 7.05 0.81
C LYS A 288 24.92 7.42 0.37
N GLY A 289 25.73 7.90 1.33
CA GLY A 289 27.13 8.29 1.10
C GLY A 289 27.26 9.29 -0.05
N ARG A 290 28.08 8.98 -1.05
CA ARG A 290 28.29 9.84 -2.23
C ARG A 290 27.03 10.08 -3.08
N MET A 291 25.98 9.27 -2.89
CA MET A 291 24.70 9.43 -3.59
C MET A 291 23.70 10.29 -2.79
N LYS A 292 24.09 10.83 -1.62
CA LYS A 292 23.22 11.70 -0.81
C LYS A 292 22.63 12.83 -1.64
N ASP A 293 23.46 13.57 -2.39
CA ASP A 293 23.00 14.70 -3.20
C ASP A 293 22.05 14.31 -4.34
N PHE A 294 22.05 13.04 -4.74
CA PHE A 294 21.08 12.50 -5.69
C PHE A 294 19.74 12.15 -5.01
N VAL A 295 19.76 11.57 -3.80
CA VAL A 295 18.56 11.11 -3.09
C VAL A 295 17.86 12.21 -2.31
N SER A 296 18.61 13.12 -1.68
CA SER A 296 18.08 14.26 -0.91
C SER A 296 17.02 15.09 -1.63
N PRO A 297 17.15 15.44 -2.93
CA PRO A 297 16.13 16.22 -3.64
C PRO A 297 14.90 15.43 -4.05
N ILE A 298 14.83 14.11 -3.84
CA ILE A 298 13.68 13.31 -4.28
C ILE A 298 12.49 13.53 -3.33
N PRO A 299 11.36 14.05 -3.83
CA PRO A 299 10.22 14.38 -2.98
C PRO A 299 9.57 13.10 -2.45
N THR A 300 9.03 13.18 -1.23
CA THR A 300 8.26 12.08 -0.63
C THR A 300 6.94 12.60 -0.12
N PHE A 301 5.87 11.94 -0.53
CA PHE A 301 4.50 12.31 -0.24
C PHE A 301 3.84 11.21 0.59
N VAL A 302 3.13 11.58 1.65
CA VAL A 302 2.19 10.68 2.32
C VAL A 302 0.82 10.91 1.70
N VAL A 303 0.26 9.85 1.10
CA VAL A 303 -1.09 9.89 0.52
C VAL A 303 -2.11 9.80 1.65
N MET A 304 -2.99 10.80 1.73
CA MET A 304 -3.99 10.96 2.79
C MET A 304 -5.41 10.57 2.34
N SER A 305 -5.61 10.25 1.07
CA SER A 305 -6.89 9.78 0.54
C SER A 305 -7.37 8.52 1.30
N GLU A 306 -8.67 8.43 1.56
CA GLU A 306 -9.26 7.37 2.39
C GLU A 306 -9.18 5.99 1.71
N TYR A 307 -9.37 5.94 0.39
CA TYR A 307 -9.41 4.68 -0.38
C TYR A 307 -8.55 4.74 -1.65
N PRO A 308 -7.21 4.87 -1.54
CA PRO A 308 -6.35 5.04 -2.70
C PRO A 308 -6.42 3.86 -3.68
N GLY A 309 -6.61 2.63 -3.19
CA GLY A 309 -6.82 1.46 -4.06
C GLY A 309 -8.10 1.55 -4.89
N LEU A 310 -9.22 1.94 -4.28
CA LEU A 310 -10.48 2.15 -5.00
C LEU A 310 -10.39 3.30 -6.00
N MET A 311 -9.77 4.42 -5.61
CA MET A 311 -9.53 5.55 -6.52
C MET A 311 -8.68 5.15 -7.73
N GLY A 312 -7.67 4.30 -7.51
CA GLY A 312 -6.88 3.67 -8.55
C GLY A 312 -7.71 2.81 -9.52
N CYS A 313 -8.58 1.95 -8.97
CA CYS A 313 -9.53 1.18 -9.77
C CYS A 313 -10.46 2.07 -10.58
N ALA A 314 -10.93 3.20 -10.01
CA ALA A 314 -11.77 4.16 -10.72
C ALA A 314 -11.05 4.82 -11.91
N CYS A 315 -9.80 5.22 -11.69
CA CYS A 315 -8.93 5.75 -12.74
C CYS A 315 -8.77 4.73 -13.87
N TYR A 316 -8.40 3.49 -13.53
CA TYR A 316 -8.20 2.42 -14.50
C TYR A 316 -9.49 2.05 -15.25
N ALA A 317 -10.64 2.02 -14.57
CA ALA A 317 -11.93 1.76 -15.20
C ALA A 317 -12.24 2.76 -16.31
N SER A 318 -11.89 4.03 -16.11
CA SER A 318 -12.08 5.07 -17.12
C SER A 318 -11.21 4.84 -18.36
N HIS A 319 -9.96 4.41 -18.17
CA HIS A 319 -9.07 4.01 -19.28
C HIS A 319 -9.58 2.76 -20.00
N LEU A 320 -10.12 1.80 -19.25
CA LEU A 320 -10.61 0.54 -19.79
C LEU A 320 -11.80 0.74 -20.73
N VAL A 321 -12.75 1.60 -20.35
CA VAL A 321 -13.92 1.95 -21.18
C VAL A 321 -13.54 2.89 -22.33
N SER A 322 -12.55 3.78 -22.16
CA SER A 322 -12.11 4.69 -23.23
C SER A 322 -11.38 3.99 -24.39
N LYS A 323 -10.87 2.77 -24.16
CA LYS A 323 -10.21 1.94 -25.17
C LYS A 323 -11.17 1.01 -25.91
N ALA A 324 -12.40 0.85 -25.41
CA ALA A 324 -13.45 0.01 -26.00
C ALA A 324 -14.28 0.79 -27.04
#